data_AF-A0A6A2ZZE2-F1
#
_entry.id   AF-A0A6A2ZZE2-F1
#
_cell.length_a   1.000
_cell.length_b   1.000
_cell.length_c   1.000
_cell.angle_alpha   90.00
_cell.angle_beta   90.00
_cell.angle_gamma   90.00
#
_symmetry.space_group_name_H-M   'P 1'
#
loop_
_entity.id
_entity.type
_entity.pdbx_description
1 polymer ?
#
loop_
_entity_poly.entity_id
_entity_poly.type
_entity_poly.pdbx_seq_one_letter_code
_entity_poly.pdbx_strand_id
1 'polypeptide(L)'
;MERLVTSWCNYGASPQSYICPPETRPGKVAIPSSGKVAIPIINLGEALINRNDTIINVLKATQKFGFFQAVSHGVSEKLSNDTMKVVAEFFEMLMEVKASLYSEDPNNIHHALYKIW
;
A
#
# COMPACT_ATOMS: atom_id res chain seq x y z
N MET A 1 8.08 27.43 0.26
CA MET A 1 8.25 26.08 0.81
C MET A 1 7.39 25.98 2.06
N GLU A 2 6.83 24.80 2.30
CA GLU A 2 6.10 24.37 3.52
C GLU A 2 4.59 24.59 3.60
N ARG A 3 3.87 23.46 3.63
CA ARG A 3 2.91 23.08 4.70
C ARG A 3 2.73 21.57 4.64
N LEU A 4 3.66 20.84 5.23
CA LEU A 4 3.53 19.39 5.41
C LEU A 4 2.69 19.17 6.67
N VAL A 5 1.54 18.53 6.48
CA VAL A 5 0.46 18.44 7.48
C VAL A 5 0.82 17.35 8.49
N THR A 6 1.32 17.75 9.66
CA THR A 6 1.80 16.82 10.71
C THR A 6 0.87 16.66 11.90
N SER A 7 -0.44 16.89 11.73
CA SER A 7 -1.40 16.47 12.76
C SER A 7 -2.62 15.86 12.09
N TRP A 8 -2.89 14.59 12.35
CA TRP A 8 -3.96 13.86 11.69
C TRP A 8 -5.36 14.40 12.02
N CYS A 9 -5.58 15.09 13.14
CA CYS A 9 -6.90 15.63 13.49
C CYS A 9 -6.81 16.69 14.60
N ASN A 10 -6.24 17.88 14.37
CA ASN A 10 -6.35 18.96 15.37
C ASN A 10 -6.86 20.32 14.89
N TYR A 11 -7.17 20.52 13.60
CA TYR A 11 -7.69 21.82 13.16
C TYR A 11 -8.64 21.68 11.96
N GLY A 12 -9.93 21.99 12.19
CA GLY A 12 -10.88 22.45 11.17
C GLY A 12 -11.14 21.55 9.96
N ALA A 13 -11.64 22.18 8.89
CA ALA A 13 -11.85 21.52 7.60
C ALA A 13 -10.51 21.20 6.93
N SER A 14 -10.47 20.08 6.19
CA SER A 14 -9.31 19.68 5.39
C SER A 14 -8.87 20.81 4.44
N PRO A 15 -7.56 21.05 4.25
CA PRO A 15 -7.11 22.07 3.30
C PRO A 15 -7.62 21.76 1.90
N GLN A 16 -7.94 22.81 1.12
CA GLN A 16 -8.53 22.66 -0.21
C GLN A 16 -7.71 21.76 -1.15
N SER A 17 -6.38 21.72 -0.99
CA SER A 17 -5.47 20.88 -1.77
C SER A 17 -5.63 19.37 -1.52
N TYR A 18 -6.23 18.97 -0.39
CA TYR A 18 -6.51 17.58 -0.02
C TYR A 18 -7.96 17.18 -0.31
N ILE A 19 -8.80 18.12 -0.77
CA ILE A 19 -10.17 17.85 -1.16
C ILE A 19 -10.17 17.41 -2.62
N CYS A 20 -10.52 16.14 -2.90
CA CYS A 20 -10.66 15.67 -4.28
C CYS A 20 -11.63 16.58 -5.07
N PRO A 21 -11.29 16.95 -6.31
CA PRO A 21 -12.20 17.69 -7.18
C PRO A 21 -13.55 16.99 -7.35
N PRO A 22 -14.68 17.72 -7.42
CA PRO A 22 -16.02 17.13 -7.50
C PRO A 22 -16.16 16.02 -8.56
N GLU A 23 -15.51 16.18 -9.70
CA GLU A 23 -15.51 15.27 -10.84
C GLU A 23 -14.78 13.94 -10.60
N THR A 24 -13.81 13.89 -9.69
CA THR A 24 -13.07 12.67 -9.33
C THR A 24 -13.46 12.10 -7.97
N ARG A 25 -14.38 12.77 -7.26
CA ARG A 25 -14.88 12.24 -5.99
C ARG A 25 -15.55 10.89 -6.25
N PRO A 26 -15.18 9.85 -5.50
CA PRO A 26 -16.00 8.66 -5.47
C PRO A 26 -17.36 9.11 -4.92
N GLY A 27 -18.38 9.15 -5.78
CA GLY A 27 -19.72 9.62 -5.43
C GLY A 27 -20.40 8.69 -4.42
N LYS A 28 -21.73 8.52 -4.51
CA LYS A 28 -22.43 7.43 -3.82
C LYS A 28 -22.19 6.07 -4.50
N VAL A 29 -20.95 5.79 -4.90
CA VAL A 29 -20.60 4.42 -5.31
C VAL A 29 -20.73 3.60 -4.04
N ALA A 30 -21.79 2.80 -3.97
CA ALA A 30 -21.91 1.80 -2.92
C ALA A 30 -20.65 0.96 -3.01
N ILE A 31 -19.73 1.12 -2.04
CA ILE A 31 -18.65 0.17 -1.86
C ILE A 31 -19.37 -1.18 -1.81
N PRO A 32 -19.13 -2.10 -2.77
CA PRO A 32 -19.85 -3.35 -2.77
C PRO A 32 -19.64 -3.96 -1.39
N SER A 33 -20.72 -4.13 -0.64
CA SER A 33 -20.70 -4.69 0.71
C SER A 33 -20.22 -6.13 0.59
N SER A 34 -18.90 -6.31 0.57
CA SER A 34 -18.08 -7.52 0.77
C SER A 34 -18.55 -8.86 0.19
N GLY A 35 -19.55 -8.90 -0.70
CA GLY A 35 -20.24 -10.14 -1.08
C GLY A 35 -20.46 -10.36 -2.57
N LYS A 36 -20.26 -9.35 -3.42
CA LYS A 36 -20.49 -9.50 -4.88
C LYS A 36 -19.22 -9.76 -5.69
N VAL A 37 -18.05 -9.33 -5.20
CA VAL A 37 -16.77 -9.53 -5.88
C VAL A 37 -15.70 -9.78 -4.82
N ALA A 38 -15.27 -11.03 -4.68
CA ALA A 38 -14.14 -11.40 -3.82
C ALA A 38 -12.83 -11.28 -4.61
N ILE A 39 -11.86 -10.56 -4.06
CA ILE A 39 -10.50 -10.53 -4.61
C ILE A 39 -9.92 -11.95 -4.54
N PRO A 40 -9.34 -12.49 -5.63
CA PRO A 40 -8.76 -13.83 -5.60
C PRO A 40 -7.67 -13.95 -4.53
N ILE A 41 -7.73 -15.04 -3.76
CA ILE A 41 -6.65 -15.46 -2.85
C ILE A 41 -5.97 -16.67 -3.47
N ILE A 42 -4.66 -16.61 -3.68
CA ILE A 42 -3.86 -17.66 -4.30
C ILE A 42 -2.87 -18.20 -3.29
N ASN A 43 -2.97 -19.50 -2.99
CA ASN A 43 -1.98 -20.23 -2.21
C ASN A 43 -0.78 -20.58 -3.10
N LEU A 44 0.34 -19.89 -2.90
CA LEU A 44 1.58 -20.12 -3.66
C LEU A 44 2.33 -21.37 -3.19
N GLY A 45 2.04 -21.86 -1.99
CA GLY A 45 2.62 -23.11 -1.47
C GLY A 45 2.21 -24.33 -2.31
N GLU A 46 1.04 -24.29 -2.96
CA GLU A 46 0.57 -25.35 -3.86
C GLU A 46 1.48 -25.54 -5.07
N ALA A 47 2.32 -24.57 -5.42
CA ALA A 47 3.27 -24.71 -6.52
C ALA A 47 4.32 -25.81 -6.26
N LEU A 48 4.53 -26.19 -4.99
CA LEU A 48 5.39 -27.33 -4.62
C LEU A 48 4.76 -28.68 -4.99
N ILE A 49 3.43 -28.75 -5.10
CA ILE A 49 2.67 -29.95 -5.43
C ILE A 49 2.30 -29.94 -6.92
N ASN A 50 1.68 -28.85 -7.40
CA ASN A 50 1.31 -28.67 -8.80
C ASN A 50 1.53 -27.23 -9.27
N ARG A 51 2.74 -26.99 -9.79
CA ARG A 51 3.16 -25.69 -10.31
C ARG A 51 2.29 -25.17 -11.46
N ASN A 52 1.80 -26.04 -12.33
CA ASN A 52 1.03 -25.63 -13.52
C ASN A 52 -0.32 -25.03 -13.12
N ASP A 53 -1.01 -25.65 -12.16
CA ASP A 53 -2.30 -25.14 -11.68
C ASP A 53 -2.16 -23.80 -10.97
N THR A 54 -1.11 -23.63 -10.14
CA THR A 54 -0.82 -22.34 -9.51
C THR A 54 -0.56 -21.25 -10.55
N ILE A 55 0.22 -21.53 -11.60
CA ILE A 55 0.47 -20.58 -12.70
C ILE A 55 -0.84 -20.21 -13.41
N ILE A 56 -1.69 -21.18 -13.71
CA ILE A 56 -2.99 -20.94 -14.36
C ILE A 56 -3.87 -20.04 -13.47
N ASN A 57 -3.88 -20.26 -12.15
CA ASN A 57 -4.65 -19.44 -11.22
C ASN A 57 -4.13 -17.99 -11.16
N VAL A 58 -2.81 -17.79 -11.15
CA VAL A 58 -2.20 -16.45 -11.21
C VAL A 58 -2.61 -15.75 -12.51
N LEU A 59 -2.46 -16.41 -13.66
CA LEU A 59 -2.83 -15.85 -14.95
C LEU A 59 -4.31 -15.45 -15.01
N LYS A 60 -5.22 -16.32 -14.54
CA LYS A 60 -6.66 -16.03 -14.50
C LYS A 60 -6.98 -14.84 -13.60
N ALA A 61 -6.35 -14.74 -12.43
CA ALA A 61 -6.57 -13.64 -11.52
C ALA A 61 -6.06 -12.31 -12.10
N THR A 62 -4.85 -12.30 -12.65
CA THR A 62 -4.27 -11.11 -13.30
C THR A 62 -5.10 -10.67 -14.51
N GLN A 63 -5.57 -11.58 -15.36
CA GLN A 63 -6.39 -11.22 -16.52
C GLN A 63 -7.76 -10.66 -16.14
N LYS A 64 -8.41 -11.24 -15.11
CA LYS A 64 -9.77 -10.85 -14.71
C LYS A 64 -9.80 -9.63 -13.79
N PHE A 65 -8.86 -9.52 -12.86
CA PHE A 65 -8.87 -8.51 -11.79
C PHE A 65 -7.69 -7.54 -11.86
N GLY A 66 -6.59 -7.90 -12.52
CA GLY A 66 -5.34 -7.14 -12.48
C GLY A 66 -4.50 -7.36 -11.21
N PHE A 67 -5.08 -7.98 -10.16
CA PHE A 67 -4.40 -8.22 -8.88
C PHE A 67 -5.03 -9.42 -8.13
N PHE A 68 -4.31 -9.90 -7.11
CA PHE A 68 -4.73 -10.98 -6.21
C PHE A 68 -4.02 -10.85 -4.86
N GLN A 69 -4.51 -11.55 -3.85
CA GLN A 69 -3.83 -11.74 -2.56
C GLN A 69 -3.08 -13.07 -2.59
N ALA A 70 -1.83 -13.09 -2.13
CA ALA A 70 -1.02 -14.31 -2.05
C ALA A 70 -0.93 -14.81 -0.61
N VAL A 71 -1.02 -16.13 -0.42
CA VAL A 71 -0.76 -16.82 0.85
C VAL A 71 0.26 -17.93 0.66
N SER A 72 0.91 -18.35 1.74
CA SER A 72 2.00 -19.36 1.73
C SER A 72 3.12 -19.02 0.71
N HIS A 73 3.42 -17.74 0.55
CA HIS A 73 4.41 -17.20 -0.39
C HIS A 73 5.89 -17.45 0.01
N GLY A 74 6.14 -18.13 1.14
CA GLY A 74 7.49 -18.41 1.64
C GLY A 74 8.16 -17.28 2.44
N VAL A 75 7.64 -16.05 2.41
CA VAL A 75 8.08 -14.98 3.32
C VAL A 75 7.63 -15.29 4.74
N SER A 76 8.55 -15.21 5.71
CA SER A 76 8.24 -15.51 7.11
C SER A 76 7.36 -14.43 7.74
N GLU A 77 6.41 -14.85 8.57
CA GLU A 77 5.53 -13.93 9.29
C GLU A 77 6.31 -12.98 10.20
N LYS A 78 7.36 -13.49 10.86
CA LYS A 78 8.27 -12.67 11.67
C LYS A 78 8.89 -11.53 10.85
N LEU A 79 9.40 -11.82 9.64
CA LEU A 79 10.01 -10.80 8.80
C LEU A 79 8.99 -9.72 8.38
N SER A 80 7.76 -10.14 8.02
CA SER A 80 6.68 -9.20 7.69
C SER A 80 6.33 -8.30 8.87
N ASN A 81 6.16 -8.89 10.05
CA ASN A 81 5.83 -8.17 11.28
C ASN A 81 6.94 -7.21 11.69
N ASP A 82 8.19 -7.64 11.65
CA ASP A 82 9.35 -6.80 11.99
C ASP A 82 9.52 -5.65 10.97
N THR A 83 9.24 -5.90 9.69
CA THR A 83 9.22 -4.84 8.67
C THR A 83 8.15 -3.79 9.00
N MET A 84 6.93 -4.23 9.35
CA MET A 84 5.86 -3.30 9.72
C MET A 84 6.20 -2.49 10.97
N LYS A 85 6.89 -3.08 11.96
CA LYS A 85 7.38 -2.37 13.15
C LYS A 85 8.38 -1.28 12.77
N VAL A 86 9.38 -1.60 11.94
CA VAL A 86 10.39 -0.61 11.50
C VAL A 86 9.72 0.54 10.75
N VAL A 87 8.73 0.25 9.90
CA VAL A 87 7.94 1.30 9.22
C VAL A 87 7.20 2.16 10.25
N ALA A 88 6.52 1.57 11.22
CA ALA A 88 5.82 2.31 12.27
C ALA A 88 6.79 3.19 13.09
N GLU A 89 7.90 2.62 13.57
CA GLU A 89 8.96 3.33 14.30
C GLU A 89 9.49 4.53 13.50
N PHE A 90 9.73 4.36 12.19
CA PHE A 90 10.15 5.44 11.30
C PHE A 90 9.13 6.58 11.27
N PHE A 91 7.84 6.27 11.11
CA PHE A 91 6.79 7.30 11.07
C PHE A 91 6.55 7.98 12.43
N GLU A 92 6.89 7.32 13.54
CA GLU A 92 6.86 7.89 14.90
C GLU A 92 8.07 8.79 15.22
N MET A 93 9.14 8.76 14.42
CA MET A 93 10.30 9.65 14.62
C MET A 93 9.94 11.13 14.47
N LEU A 94 10.80 11.98 15.04
CA LEU A 94 10.74 13.44 14.91
C LEU A 94 10.77 13.87 13.44
N MET A 95 10.09 14.97 13.15
CA MET A 95 9.93 15.46 11.78
C MET A 95 11.27 15.87 11.16
N GLU A 96 12.17 16.44 11.96
CA GLU A 96 13.48 16.92 11.52
C GLU A 96 14.35 15.75 11.02
N VAL A 97 14.32 14.63 11.76
CA VAL A 97 15.00 13.38 11.38
C VAL A 97 14.40 12.84 10.08
N LYS A 98 13.08 12.73 10.03
CA LYS A 98 12.34 12.31 8.84
C LYS A 98 12.61 13.18 7.61
N ALA A 99 12.68 14.51 7.76
CA ALA A 99 12.92 15.45 6.68
C ALA A 99 14.35 15.36 6.13
N SER A 100 15.34 15.10 6.99
CA SER A 100 16.73 14.88 6.55
C SER A 100 16.91 13.65 5.65
N LEU A 101 15.95 12.71 5.68
CA LEU A 101 15.96 11.49 4.87
C LEU A 101 15.14 11.64 3.57
N TYR A 102 14.52 12.80 3.34
CA TYR A 102 13.76 13.09 2.12
C TYR A 102 14.67 13.64 1.02
N SER A 103 14.53 13.14 -0.22
CA SER A 103 15.19 13.70 -1.38
C SER A 103 14.37 13.55 -2.65
N GLU A 104 14.19 14.66 -3.39
CA GLU A 104 13.56 14.68 -4.71
C GLU A 104 14.55 14.39 -5.84
N ASP A 105 15.86 14.42 -5.56
CA ASP A 105 16.90 14.13 -6.54
C ASP A 105 16.92 12.62 -6.85
N PRO A 106 16.61 12.22 -8.10
CA PRO A 106 16.60 10.82 -8.50
C PRO A 106 18.00 10.16 -8.46
N ASN A 107 19.08 10.95 -8.37
CA ASN A 107 20.44 10.44 -8.24
C ASN A 107 20.90 10.30 -6.78
N ASN A 108 20.07 10.70 -5.81
CA ASN A 108 20.37 10.59 -4.39
C ASN A 108 19.91 9.23 -3.84
N ILE A 109 20.79 8.56 -3.11
CA ILE A 109 20.53 7.26 -2.48
C ILE A 109 19.37 7.27 -1.47
N HIS A 110 18.98 8.45 -0.97
CA HIS A 110 17.85 8.65 -0.05
C HIS A 110 16.48 8.84 -0.73
N HIS A 111 16.40 8.76 -2.07
CA HIS A 111 15.16 8.99 -2.83
C HIS A 111 13.99 8.05 -2.48
N ALA A 112 14.27 6.93 -1.80
CA ALA A 112 13.35 5.79 -1.77
C ALA A 112 12.30 5.77 -0.64
N LEU A 113 12.47 6.53 0.45
CA LEU A 113 11.63 6.33 1.65
C LEU A 113 10.27 7.06 1.63
N TYR A 114 10.09 8.03 0.73
CA TYR A 114 8.86 8.84 0.67
C TYR A 114 8.00 8.62 -0.58
N LYS A 115 8.44 7.76 -1.51
CA LYS A 115 7.67 7.40 -2.70
C LYS A 115 6.90 6.08 -2.56
N ILE A 116 6.99 5.44 -1.40
CA ILE A 116 6.08 4.37 -1.02
C ILE A 116 4.95 5.09 -0.27
N TRP A 117 3.75 5.06 -0.88
CA TRP A 117 2.50 5.83 -0.59
C TRP A 117 2.27 7.04 -1.50
#